data_AF-A0A9D6EYK1-F1
#
_entry.id   AF-A0A9D6EYK1-F1
#
_cell.length_a   1.000
_cell.length_b   1.000
_cell.length_c   1.000
_cell.angle_alpha   90.00
_cell.angle_beta   90.00
_cell.angle_gamma   90.00
#
_symmetry.space_group_name_H-M   'P 1'
#
loop_
_entity.id
_entity.type
_entity.pdbx_description
1 polymer ?
#
loop_
_entity_poly.entity_id
_entity_poly.type
_entity_poly.pdbx_seq_one_letter_code
_entity_poly.pdbx_strand_id
1 'polypeptide(L)'
;SILYYTDEFDDHGKMLRKALWEFEKDYDAELYSPANYYSWIQAPIQLHQGSADESVPQKWSDELVKTLEELQKDIAYFVYPGADHNLLPASPSGGLGGPNAWSQAVEKSMAFYRDHLL
;
A
#
# COMPACT_ATOMS: atom_id res chain seq x y z
N SER A 1 0.05 -2.62 11.04
CA SER A 1 -0.28 -2.52 12.47
C SER A 1 0.53 -1.39 13.07
N ILE A 2 -0.04 -0.59 13.99
CA ILE A 2 0.70 0.46 14.70
C ILE A 2 1.96 -0.08 15.39
N LEU A 3 1.93 -1.36 15.79
CA LEU A 3 3.04 -2.08 16.40
C LEU A 3 4.24 -2.27 15.47
N TYR A 4 4.05 -2.26 14.16
CA TYR A 4 5.17 -2.32 13.21
C TYR A 4 6.05 -1.08 13.32
N TYR A 5 5.44 0.08 13.59
CA TYR A 5 6.13 1.37 13.66
C TYR A 5 6.57 1.72 15.08
N THR A 6 6.03 1.07 16.13
CA THR A 6 6.42 1.38 17.52
C THR A 6 7.86 1.04 17.85
N ASP A 7 8.44 0.06 17.14
CA ASP A 7 9.81 -0.40 17.36
C ASP A 7 10.86 0.60 16.83
N GLU A 8 10.45 1.57 16.01
CA GLU A 8 11.31 2.60 15.44
C GLU A 8 11.44 3.87 16.31
N PHE A 9 10.65 3.97 17.39
CA PHE A 9 10.66 5.16 18.26
C PHE A 9 11.53 4.96 19.51
N ASP A 10 12.29 6.01 19.88
CA ASP A 10 13.15 6.06 21.07
C ASP A 10 12.39 5.77 22.39
N ASP A 11 11.09 6.01 22.42
CA ASP A 11 10.24 5.81 23.58
C ASP A 11 9.52 4.45 23.59
N HIS A 12 9.92 3.53 22.70
CA HIS A 12 9.30 2.24 22.48
C HIS A 12 7.79 2.35 22.22
N GLY A 13 7.39 3.37 21.46
CA GLY A 13 6.01 3.64 21.05
C GLY A 13 5.08 4.08 22.18
N LYS A 14 5.61 4.61 23.29
CA LYS A 14 4.80 5.03 24.46
C LYS A 14 3.89 6.20 24.13
N MET A 15 4.39 7.21 23.43
CA MET A 15 3.63 8.38 22.98
C MET A 15 2.55 7.97 22.00
N LEU A 16 2.87 7.08 21.06
CA LEU A 16 1.91 6.59 20.07
C LEU A 16 0.75 5.82 20.72
N ARG A 17 1.06 4.93 21.68
CA ARG A 17 0.05 4.23 22.48
C ARG A 17 -0.78 5.19 23.34
N LYS A 18 -0.17 6.24 23.90
CA LYS A 18 -0.90 7.26 24.65
C LYS A 18 -1.87 8.04 23.75
N ALA A 19 -1.42 8.46 22.57
CA ALA A 19 -2.26 9.17 21.61
C ALA A 19 -3.44 8.32 21.14
N LEU A 20 -3.20 7.02 20.86
CA LEU A 20 -4.28 6.08 20.55
C LEU A 20 -5.27 5.95 21.71
N TRP A 21 -4.78 5.77 22.94
CA TRP A 21 -5.64 5.69 24.12
C TRP A 21 -6.46 6.98 24.32
N GLU A 22 -5.88 8.16 24.11
CA GLU A 22 -6.60 9.43 24.21
C GLU A 22 -7.68 9.56 23.14
N PHE A 23 -7.38 9.15 21.91
CA PHE A 23 -8.34 9.11 20.81
C PHE A 23 -9.50 8.15 21.09
N GLU A 24 -9.20 6.97 21.63
CA GLU A 24 -10.18 5.92 21.91
C GLU A 24 -11.16 6.25 23.07
N LYS A 25 -10.93 7.35 23.79
CA LYS A 25 -11.90 7.84 24.79
C LYS A 25 -13.18 8.35 24.16
N ASP A 26 -13.05 8.98 23.00
CA ASP A 26 -14.14 9.69 22.32
C ASP A 26 -14.55 9.00 21.02
N TYR A 27 -13.67 8.17 20.43
CA TYR A 27 -13.87 7.54 19.13
C TYR A 27 -13.54 6.05 19.17
N ASP A 28 -14.19 5.25 18.32
CA ASP A 28 -13.78 3.86 18.07
C ASP A 28 -12.78 3.84 16.91
N ALA A 29 -11.54 3.44 17.18
CA ALA A 29 -10.46 3.40 16.18
C ALA A 29 -10.75 2.41 15.04
N GLU A 30 -11.54 1.36 15.28
CA GLU A 30 -11.90 0.38 14.24
C GLU A 30 -12.77 1.00 13.15
N LEU A 31 -13.52 2.06 13.46
CA LEU A 31 -14.32 2.79 12.47
C LEU A 31 -13.45 3.55 11.45
N TYR A 32 -12.16 3.72 11.74
CA TYR A 32 -11.20 4.43 10.89
C TYR A 32 -10.21 3.47 10.18
N SER A 33 -10.40 2.16 10.34
CA SER A 33 -9.62 1.15 9.62
C SER A 33 -10.30 0.79 8.30
N PRO A 34 -9.71 1.10 7.12
CA PRO A 34 -10.32 0.77 5.82
C PRO A 34 -10.57 -0.73 5.64
N ALA A 35 -9.78 -1.58 6.30
CA ALA A 35 -9.90 -3.04 6.22
C ALA A 35 -11.27 -3.57 6.64
N ASN A 36 -11.96 -2.85 7.54
CA ASN A 36 -13.31 -3.22 8.00
C ASN A 36 -14.39 -2.97 6.94
N TYR A 37 -14.07 -2.27 5.85
CA TYR A 37 -15.02 -1.78 4.86
C TYR A 37 -14.69 -2.18 3.43
N TYR A 38 -13.74 -3.10 3.19
CA TYR A 38 -13.41 -3.55 1.83
C TYR A 38 -14.61 -4.13 1.07
N SER A 39 -15.61 -4.68 1.77
CA SER A 39 -16.85 -5.16 1.15
C SER A 39 -17.66 -4.05 0.47
N TRP A 40 -17.50 -2.78 0.86
CA TRP A 40 -18.22 -1.64 0.30
C TRP A 40 -17.64 -1.15 -1.03
N ILE A 41 -16.44 -1.60 -1.39
CA ILE A 41 -15.79 -1.22 -2.64
C ILE A 41 -16.63 -1.74 -3.81
N GLN A 42 -17.01 -0.83 -4.70
CA GLN A 42 -17.71 -1.13 -5.96
C GLN A 42 -16.90 -0.71 -7.19
N ALA A 43 -15.90 0.16 -7.01
CA ALA A 43 -15.05 0.62 -8.08
C ALA A 43 -13.94 -0.39 -8.38
N PRO A 44 -13.46 -0.46 -9.63
CA PRO A 44 -12.25 -1.20 -9.98
C PRO A 44 -11.03 -0.60 -9.27
N ILE A 45 -10.08 -1.45 -8.89
CA ILE A 45 -8.85 -1.05 -8.20
C ILE A 45 -7.64 -1.42 -9.06
N GLN A 46 -6.68 -0.51 -9.12
CA GLN A 46 -5.34 -0.80 -9.60
C GLN A 46 -4.33 -0.54 -8.47
N LEU A 47 -3.51 -1.55 -8.16
CA LEU A 47 -2.50 -1.52 -7.10
C LEU A 47 -1.09 -1.71 -7.67
N HIS A 48 -0.16 -0.86 -7.22
CA HIS A 48 1.25 -0.87 -7.63
C HIS A 48 2.14 -1.06 -6.39
N GLN A 49 3.12 -1.96 -6.46
CA GLN A 49 3.99 -2.28 -5.33
C GLN A 49 5.43 -2.50 -5.78
N GLY A 50 6.39 -1.85 -5.12
CA GLY A 50 7.81 -2.19 -5.24
C GLY A 50 8.15 -3.41 -4.39
N SER A 51 8.88 -4.39 -4.95
CA SER A 51 9.24 -5.61 -4.19
C SER A 51 10.37 -5.38 -3.16
N ALA A 52 11.03 -4.23 -3.21
CA ALA A 52 12.08 -3.81 -2.28
C ALA A 52 11.64 -2.59 -1.45
N ASP A 53 10.33 -2.36 -1.33
CA ASP A 53 9.78 -1.33 -0.45
C ASP A 53 9.87 -1.79 1.01
N GLU A 54 10.73 -1.12 1.78
CA GLU A 54 10.93 -1.38 3.21
C GLU A 54 9.92 -0.61 4.10
N SER A 55 9.30 0.44 3.57
CA SER A 55 8.32 1.28 4.28
C SER A 55 6.91 0.69 4.26
N VAL A 56 6.55 0.08 3.13
CA VAL A 56 5.30 -0.67 2.92
C VAL A 56 5.64 -2.04 2.37
N PRO A 57 5.87 -3.04 3.24
CA PRO A 57 6.28 -4.37 2.83
C PRO A 57 5.29 -5.02 1.85
N GLN A 58 5.80 -5.60 0.76
CA GLN A 58 4.97 -6.24 -0.29
C GLN A 58 3.91 -7.19 0.27
N LYS A 59 4.22 -7.95 1.33
CA LYS A 59 3.28 -8.89 1.97
C LYS A 59 1.94 -8.25 2.34
N TRP A 60 1.92 -6.96 2.69
CA TRP A 60 0.68 -6.26 3.04
C TRP A 60 -0.20 -6.03 1.80
N SER A 61 0.41 -5.69 0.67
CA SER A 61 -0.29 -5.61 -0.62
C SER A 61 -0.76 -6.99 -1.09
N ASP A 62 0.05 -8.04 -0.88
CA ASP A 62 -0.34 -9.42 -1.19
C ASP A 62 -1.57 -9.85 -0.34
N GLU A 63 -1.59 -9.52 0.96
CA GLU A 63 -2.73 -9.76 1.86
C GLU A 63 -3.98 -8.97 1.46
N LEU A 64 -3.82 -7.71 1.06
CA LEU A 64 -4.91 -6.86 0.56
C LEU A 64 -5.53 -7.46 -0.70
N VAL A 65 -4.71 -7.82 -1.68
CA VAL A 65 -5.15 -8.40 -2.96
C VAL A 65 -5.91 -9.68 -2.71
N LYS A 66 -5.37 -10.60 -1.90
CA LYS A 66 -6.05 -11.84 -1.52
C LYS A 66 -7.43 -11.56 -0.93
N THR A 67 -7.52 -10.60 0.01
CA THR A 67 -8.79 -10.25 0.66
C THR A 67 -9.80 -9.69 -0.35
N LEU A 68 -9.36 -8.83 -1.27
CA LEU A 68 -10.22 -8.23 -2.30
C LEU A 68 -10.68 -9.27 -3.33
N GLU A 69 -9.82 -10.21 -3.71
CA GLU A 69 -10.18 -11.35 -4.59
C GLU A 69 -11.20 -12.28 -3.92
N GLU A 70 -11.03 -12.61 -2.64
CA GLU A 70 -11.99 -13.40 -1.85
C GLU A 70 -13.37 -12.71 -1.77
N LEU A 71 -13.39 -11.38 -1.73
CA LEU A 71 -14.60 -10.56 -1.79
C LEU A 71 -15.11 -10.30 -3.23
N GLN A 72 -14.50 -10.94 -4.23
CA GLN A 72 -14.82 -10.82 -5.65
C GLN A 72 -14.81 -9.36 -6.15
N LYS A 73 -13.87 -8.55 -5.64
CA LYS A 73 -13.65 -7.18 -6.10
C LYS A 73 -12.79 -7.18 -7.36
N ASP A 74 -13.02 -6.18 -8.21
CA ASP A 74 -12.21 -5.96 -9.41
C ASP A 74 -10.89 -5.29 -9.00
N ILE A 75 -9.80 -6.06 -9.08
CA ILE A 75 -8.46 -5.60 -8.72
C ILE A 75 -7.40 -6.06 -9.73
N ALA A 76 -6.59 -5.12 -10.19
CA ALA A 76 -5.36 -5.37 -10.94
C ALA A 76 -4.14 -5.06 -10.07
N TYR A 77 -3.27 -6.05 -9.86
CA TYR A 77 -2.08 -5.91 -9.02
C TYR A 77 -0.78 -6.03 -9.83
N PHE A 78 0.11 -5.04 -9.71
CA PHE A 78 1.40 -4.99 -10.39
C PHE A 78 2.54 -4.86 -9.38
N VAL A 79 3.41 -5.86 -9.35
CA VAL A 79 4.64 -5.85 -8.55
C VAL A 79 5.83 -5.51 -9.44
N TYR A 80 6.67 -4.59 -8.96
CA TYR A 80 7.88 -4.12 -9.65
C TYR A 80 9.13 -4.66 -8.95
N PRO A 81 9.79 -5.67 -9.53
CA PRO A 81 10.94 -6.32 -8.91
C PRO A 81 12.10 -5.35 -8.64
N GLY A 82 12.60 -5.35 -7.40
CA GLY A 82 13.73 -4.53 -6.97
C GLY A 82 13.43 -3.02 -6.85
N ALA A 83 12.18 -2.61 -7.05
CA ALA A 83 11.78 -1.23 -6.87
C ALA A 83 11.50 -0.91 -5.40
N ASP A 84 11.95 0.25 -4.95
CA ASP A 84 11.76 0.78 -3.60
C ASP A 84 10.39 1.43 -3.42
N HIS A 85 10.21 2.13 -2.29
CA HIS A 85 8.99 2.89 -1.98
C HIS A 85 8.61 3.94 -3.02
N ASN A 86 9.59 4.47 -3.75
CA ASN A 86 9.38 5.48 -4.80
C ASN A 86 9.22 4.86 -6.19
N LEU A 87 9.13 3.53 -6.27
CA LEU A 87 9.20 2.76 -7.52
C LEU A 87 10.46 3.08 -8.34
N LEU A 88 11.56 3.38 -7.65
CA LEU A 88 12.89 3.52 -8.22
C LEU A 88 13.71 2.27 -7.91
N PRO A 89 14.77 1.97 -8.69
CA PRO A 89 15.65 0.86 -8.35
C PRO A 89 16.25 1.05 -6.95
N ALA A 90 16.05 0.09 -6.05
CA ALA A 90 16.60 0.13 -4.69
C ALA A 90 18.15 0.05 -4.69
N SER A 91 18.77 -0.36 -5.80
CA SER A 91 20.22 -0.38 -5.98
C SER A 91 20.65 0.40 -7.23
N PRO A 92 21.71 1.24 -7.15
CA PRO A 92 22.22 2.01 -8.28
C PRO A 92 22.85 1.16 -9.40
N SER A 93 22.98 -0.16 -9.21
CA SER A 93 23.47 -1.08 -10.25
C SER A 93 22.41 -1.51 -11.28
N GLY A 94 21.16 -1.06 -11.14
CA GLY A 94 20.09 -1.30 -12.11
C GLY A 94 20.28 -0.50 -13.39
N GLY A 95 20.63 -1.19 -14.48
CA GLY A 95 21.05 -0.61 -15.76
C GLY A 95 20.15 0.50 -16.31
N LEU A 96 20.82 1.57 -16.74
CA LEU A 96 20.27 2.68 -17.51
C LEU A 96 19.88 2.18 -18.91
N GLY A 97 18.63 1.73 -19.10
CA GLY A 97 18.20 1.30 -20.45
C GLY A 97 16.71 1.05 -20.69
N GLY A 98 15.84 1.15 -19.68
CA GLY A 98 14.39 0.99 -19.84
C GLY A 98 13.60 1.97 -18.95
N PRO A 99 12.28 2.13 -19.18
CA PRO A 99 11.45 2.90 -18.27
C PRO A 99 11.54 2.29 -16.87
N ASN A 100 11.93 3.11 -15.89
CA ASN A 100 11.93 2.69 -14.49
C ASN A 100 10.51 2.29 -14.05
N ALA A 101 10.40 1.57 -12.93
CA ALA A 101 9.11 1.05 -12.45
C ALA A 101 8.07 2.18 -12.28
N TRP A 102 8.50 3.38 -11.87
CA TRP A 102 7.67 4.58 -11.86
C TRP A 102 7.00 4.89 -13.21
N SER A 103 7.77 5.01 -14.29
CA SER A 103 7.21 5.29 -15.62
C SER A 103 6.23 4.20 -16.09
N GLN A 104 6.51 2.93 -15.78
CA GLN A 104 5.60 1.83 -16.09
C GLN A 104 4.30 1.89 -15.26
N ALA A 105 4.37 2.27 -13.99
CA ALA A 105 3.20 2.47 -13.15
C ALA A 105 2.32 3.60 -13.70
N VAL A 106 2.92 4.74 -14.03
CA VAL A 106 2.19 5.88 -14.63
C VAL A 106 1.49 5.48 -15.94
N GLU A 107 2.18 4.77 -16.83
CA GLU A 107 1.58 4.31 -18.10
C GLU A 107 0.36 3.41 -17.87
N LYS A 108 0.46 2.46 -16.95
CA LYS A 108 -0.65 1.57 -16.57
C LYS A 108 -1.80 2.32 -15.93
N SER A 109 -1.54 3.30 -15.07
CA SER A 109 -2.58 4.14 -14.46
C SER A 109 -3.29 4.99 -15.50
N MET A 110 -2.56 5.58 -16.45
CA MET A 110 -3.16 6.33 -17.55
C MET A 110 -4.06 5.44 -18.42
N ALA A 111 -3.68 4.19 -18.68
CA ALA A 111 -4.53 3.24 -19.39
C ALA A 111 -5.77 2.87 -18.56
N PHE A 112 -5.58 2.54 -17.28
CA PHE A 112 -6.67 2.21 -16.36
C PHE A 112 -7.74 3.30 -16.29
N TYR A 113 -7.34 4.57 -16.14
CA TYR A 113 -8.30 5.67 -16.12
C TYR A 113 -8.96 5.92 -17.47
N ARG A 114 -8.26 5.70 -18.59
CA ARG A 114 -8.89 5.75 -19.92
C ARG A 114 -9.97 4.69 -20.07
N ASP A 115 -9.75 3.49 -19.54
CA ASP A 115 -10.69 2.38 -19.72
C ASP A 115 -11.91 2.47 -18.76
N HIS A 116 -11.77 3.17 -17.63
CA HIS A 116 -12.79 3.18 -16.57
C HIS A 116 -13.46 4.53 -16.32
N LEU A 117 -12.91 5.65 -16.79
CA LEU A 117 -13.45 6.99 -16.53
C LEU A 117 -13.64 7.87 -17.76
N LEU A 118 -13.13 7.48 -18.93
CA LEU A 118 -13.22 8.22 -20.19
C LEU A 118 -14.02 7.44 -21.24
#